data_AF-A0A817E133-F1
#
_entry.id   AF-A0A817E133-F1
#
_cell.length_a   1.000
_cell.length_b   1.000
_cell.length_c   1.000
_cell.angle_alpha   90.00
_cell.angle_beta   90.00
_cell.angle_gamma   90.00
#
_symmetry.space_group_name_H-M   'P 1'
#
loop_
_entity.id
_entity.type
_entity.pdbx_description
1 polymer ?
#
loop_
_entity_poly.entity_id
_entity_poly.type
_entity_poly.pdbx_seq_one_letter_code
_entity_poly.pdbx_strand_id
1 'polypeptide(L)'
;MFVFLKVNFIFPETSTQFDVTCLYMLQLATILSMVKPWKNRATLRVFLCIDAINDNALRTQQHLDELLSQLRINAQTRMIAWENVTGLLNNTSTINDSAATIPVEQQSTTTTTTATTTAATTNSFIDINDVYVRGVNELIRQQCDNTSCLYLYLPRPPKDRNLSPRYMRVLDILSNDLPPVMFVHGVSSVTCTQL
;
A
#
# COMPACT_ATOMS: atom_id res chain seq x y z
N MET A 1 16.14 -10.77 -4.65
CA MET A 1 14.93 -11.08 -3.86
C MET A 1 13.78 -10.20 -4.34
N PHE A 2 12.57 -10.69 -4.54
CA PHE A 2 11.45 -9.83 -4.95
C PHE A 2 10.49 -9.65 -3.77
N VAL A 3 10.11 -8.40 -3.52
CA VAL A 3 9.09 -8.08 -2.53
C VAL A 3 7.83 -7.68 -3.24
N PHE A 4 6.77 -8.40 -2.95
CA PHE A 4 5.43 -8.07 -3.36
C PHE A 4 4.71 -7.60 -2.13
N LEU A 5 4.38 -6.32 -2.13
CA LEU A 5 3.57 -5.75 -1.08
C LEU A 5 2.14 -5.77 -1.62
N LYS A 6 1.31 -6.73 -1.17
CA LYS A 6 -0.14 -6.57 -1.30
C LYS A 6 -0.55 -5.57 -0.24
N VAL A 7 -0.18 -4.31 -0.50
CA VAL A 7 -0.50 -3.28 0.44
C VAL A 7 -1.19 -2.13 -0.24
N ASN A 8 -2.51 -2.18 -0.05
CA ASN A 8 -3.35 -1.03 -0.16
C ASN A 8 -3.29 -0.29 1.19
N PHE A 9 -2.16 0.34 1.50
CA PHE A 9 -1.95 1.09 2.76
C PHE A 9 -3.01 2.18 2.93
N ILE A 10 -3.62 2.57 1.82
CA ILE A 10 -4.43 3.76 1.64
C ILE A 10 -5.92 3.43 1.75
N PHE A 11 -6.29 2.15 1.58
CA PHE A 11 -7.67 1.67 1.64
C PHE A 11 -7.76 0.34 2.41
N PRO A 12 -7.59 0.34 3.75
CA PRO A 12 -7.67 -0.88 4.57
C PRO A 12 -9.03 -1.59 4.45
N GLU A 13 -10.12 -0.86 4.21
CA GLU A 13 -11.49 -1.39 4.03
C GLU A 13 -11.65 -2.31 2.82
N THR A 14 -10.82 -2.18 1.78
CA THR A 14 -10.88 -3.05 0.58
C THR A 14 -9.98 -4.29 0.69
N SER A 15 -9.33 -4.50 1.83
CA SER A 15 -8.26 -5.50 2.03
C SER A 15 -8.76 -6.96 2.11
N THR A 16 -10.06 -7.19 2.34
CA THR A 16 -10.61 -8.52 2.62
C THR A 16 -10.73 -9.43 1.39
N GLN A 17 -10.64 -8.88 0.17
CA GLN A 17 -10.74 -9.65 -1.08
C GLN A 17 -9.48 -9.48 -1.96
N PHE A 18 -9.14 -10.53 -2.71
CA PHE A 18 -8.15 -10.44 -3.78
C PHE A 18 -8.74 -9.68 -4.97
N ASP A 19 -8.35 -8.42 -5.12
CA ASP A 19 -8.78 -7.58 -6.22
C ASP A 19 -8.03 -7.94 -7.52
N VAL A 20 -8.51 -7.38 -8.63
CA VAL A 20 -7.91 -7.58 -9.96
C VAL A 20 -6.43 -7.20 -9.97
N THR A 21 -6.05 -6.15 -9.25
CA THR A 21 -4.65 -5.70 -9.19
C THR A 21 -3.78 -6.71 -8.46
N CYS A 22 -4.24 -7.26 -7.34
CA CYS A 22 -3.52 -8.30 -6.62
C CYS A 22 -3.33 -9.56 -7.48
N LEU A 23 -4.37 -10.00 -8.19
CA LEU A 23 -4.26 -11.16 -9.08
C LEU A 23 -3.28 -10.89 -10.23
N TYR A 24 -3.32 -9.70 -10.82
CA TYR A 24 -2.38 -9.30 -11.86
C TYR A 24 -0.94 -9.22 -11.35
N MET A 25 -0.71 -8.66 -10.16
CA MET A 25 0.60 -8.69 -9.51
C MET A 25 1.08 -10.12 -9.25
N LEU A 26 0.20 -11.02 -8.79
CA LEU A 26 0.54 -12.43 -8.61
C LEU A 26 0.93 -13.09 -9.94
N GLN A 27 0.25 -12.77 -11.05
CA GLN A 27 0.64 -13.26 -12.38
C GLN A 27 2.02 -12.77 -12.81
N LEU A 28 2.34 -11.49 -12.58
CA LEU A 28 3.69 -10.97 -12.83
C LEU A 28 4.73 -11.69 -11.96
N ALA A 29 4.39 -12.01 -10.71
CA ALA A 29 5.22 -12.80 -9.81
C ALA A 29 5.44 -14.22 -10.35
N THR A 30 4.40 -14.87 -10.87
CA THR A 30 4.48 -16.19 -11.52
C THR A 30 5.47 -16.15 -12.67
N ILE A 31 5.35 -15.17 -13.57
CA ILE A 31 6.26 -15.03 -14.73
C ILE A 31 7.70 -14.85 -14.25
N LEU A 32 7.94 -13.98 -13.28
CA LEU A 32 9.27 -13.78 -12.70
C LEU A 32 9.85 -15.08 -12.12
N SER A 33 9.03 -15.87 -11.43
CA SER A 33 9.46 -17.15 -10.85
C SER A 33 9.80 -18.21 -11.90
N MET A 34 9.21 -18.12 -13.10
CA MET A 34 9.46 -19.04 -14.22
C MET A 34 10.71 -18.68 -15.03
N VAL A 35 11.15 -17.42 -14.98
CA VAL A 35 12.27 -16.93 -15.78
C VAL A 35 13.62 -17.37 -15.17
N LYS A 36 14.41 -18.12 -15.95
CA LYS A 36 15.68 -18.78 -15.54
C LYS A 36 16.64 -17.93 -14.68
N PRO A 37 16.97 -16.67 -15.02
CA PRO A 37 17.88 -15.86 -14.21
C PRO A 37 17.37 -15.56 -12.79
N TRP A 38 16.05 -15.53 -12.59
CA TRP A 38 15.42 -15.15 -11.33
C TRP A 38 15.04 -16.34 -10.46
N LYS A 39 14.66 -17.47 -11.09
CA LYS A 39 14.16 -18.67 -10.41
C LYS A 39 15.02 -19.16 -9.24
N ASN A 40 16.34 -19.12 -9.40
CA ASN A 40 17.29 -19.63 -8.38
C ASN A 40 17.95 -18.51 -7.55
N ARG A 41 17.69 -17.24 -7.87
CA ARG A 41 18.37 -16.09 -7.26
C ARG A 41 17.43 -15.15 -6.53
N ALA A 42 16.13 -15.34 -6.68
CA ALA A 42 15.12 -14.51 -6.05
C ALA A 42 14.06 -15.37 -5.37
N THR A 43 13.80 -15.04 -4.11
CA THR A 43 12.64 -15.52 -3.37
C THR A 43 11.54 -14.47 -3.45
N LEU A 44 10.31 -14.92 -3.60
CA LEU A 44 9.13 -14.08 -3.56
C LEU A 44 8.69 -13.89 -2.11
N ARG A 45 8.53 -12.64 -1.65
CA ARG A 45 7.90 -12.33 -0.37
C ARG A 45 6.58 -11.61 -0.62
N VAL A 46 5.48 -12.11 -0.06
CA VAL A 46 4.18 -11.44 -0.14
C VAL A 46 3.83 -10.86 1.23
N PHE A 47 3.62 -9.56 1.30
CA PHE A 47 3.24 -8.89 2.54
C PHE A 47 1.76 -8.55 2.53
N LEU A 48 1.06 -8.94 3.59
CA LEU A 48 -0.35 -8.66 3.84
C LEU A 48 -0.44 -7.65 4.99
N CYS A 49 -0.90 -6.43 4.71
CA CYS A 49 -1.16 -5.44 5.75
C CYS A 49 -2.54 -5.67 6.37
N ILE A 50 -2.59 -5.76 7.70
CA ILE A 50 -3.80 -6.06 8.48
C ILE A 50 -3.92 -5.05 9.63
N ASP A 51 -5.16 -4.71 9.98
CA ASP A 51 -5.42 -3.76 11.07
C ASP A 51 -5.17 -4.41 12.45
N ALA A 52 -5.58 -5.66 12.62
CA ALA A 52 -5.27 -6.48 13.78
C ALA A 52 -5.19 -7.96 13.39
N ILE A 53 -4.40 -8.74 14.12
CA ILE A 53 -4.36 -10.19 13.95
C ILE A 53 -5.67 -10.77 14.47
N ASN A 54 -6.56 -11.12 13.55
CA ASN A 54 -7.86 -11.75 13.84
C ASN A 54 -8.08 -12.98 12.94
N ASP A 55 -9.16 -13.73 13.18
CA ASP A 55 -9.47 -14.93 12.39
C ASP A 55 -9.63 -14.64 10.89
N ASN A 56 -10.14 -13.45 10.53
CA ASN A 56 -10.29 -13.05 9.12
C ASN A 56 -8.93 -12.83 8.45
N ALA A 57 -7.98 -12.24 9.17
CA ALA A 57 -6.62 -12.03 8.71
C ALA A 57 -5.91 -13.38 8.47
N LEU A 58 -6.10 -14.34 9.38
CA LEU A 58 -5.56 -15.70 9.23
C LEU A 58 -6.19 -16.44 8.04
N ARG A 59 -7.52 -16.35 7.87
CA ARG A 59 -8.21 -16.93 6.70
C ARG A 59 -7.72 -16.32 5.39
N THR A 60 -7.49 -15.01 5.37
CA THR A 60 -6.95 -14.31 4.19
C THR A 60 -5.53 -14.76 3.87
N GLN A 61 -4.69 -14.96 4.90
CA GLN A 61 -3.36 -15.53 4.74
C GLN A 61 -3.40 -16.97 4.19
N GLN A 62 -4.24 -17.84 4.77
CA GLN A 62 -4.41 -19.22 4.30
C GLN A 62 -4.86 -19.26 2.84
N HIS A 63 -5.84 -18.44 2.47
CA HIS A 63 -6.31 -18.35 1.10
C HIS A 63 -5.21 -17.85 0.13
N LEU A 64 -4.37 -16.90 0.57
CA LEU A 64 -3.20 -16.47 -0.20
C LEU A 64 -2.21 -17.62 -0.41
N ASP A 65 -1.91 -18.38 0.64
CA ASP A 65 -0.97 -19.50 0.59
C ASP A 65 -1.50 -20.62 -0.33
N GLU A 66 -2.80 -20.89 -0.30
CA GLU A 66 -3.46 -21.79 -1.25
C GLU A 66 -3.32 -21.30 -2.71
N LEU A 67 -3.58 -20.02 -2.97
CA LEU A 67 -3.43 -19.43 -4.30
C LEU A 67 -1.98 -19.51 -4.80
N LEU A 68 -1.00 -19.18 -3.94
CA LEU A 68 0.42 -19.28 -4.26
C LEU A 68 0.83 -20.73 -4.56
N SER A 69 0.30 -21.69 -3.79
CA SER A 69 0.51 -23.13 -4.00
C SER A 69 -0.07 -23.60 -5.34
N GLN A 70 -1.30 -23.21 -5.67
CA GLN A 70 -1.94 -23.52 -6.96
C GLN A 70 -1.15 -22.95 -8.13
N LEU A 71 -0.61 -21.74 -7.98
CA LEU A 71 0.25 -21.09 -8.98
C LEU A 71 1.67 -21.69 -9.03
N ARG A 72 1.98 -22.66 -8.15
CA ARG A 72 3.30 -23.31 -8.01
C ARG A 72 4.43 -22.32 -7.71
N ILE A 73 4.11 -21.22 -7.05
CA ILE A 73 5.08 -20.19 -6.67
C ILE A 73 5.52 -20.46 -5.24
N ASN A 74 6.82 -20.68 -5.04
CA ASN A 74 7.39 -20.73 -3.70
C ASN A 74 7.60 -19.31 -3.20
N ALA A 75 6.74 -18.88 -2.27
CA ALA A 75 6.72 -17.54 -1.72
C ALA A 75 6.60 -17.56 -0.20
N GLN A 76 7.18 -16.57 0.45
CA GLN A 76 7.02 -16.34 1.88
C GLN A 76 5.94 -15.29 2.12
N THR A 77 4.83 -15.70 2.72
CA THR A 77 3.78 -14.78 3.16
C THR A 77 4.14 -14.19 4.54
N ARG A 78 4.00 -12.87 4.70
CA ARG A 78 4.23 -12.16 5.97
C ARG A 78 3.07 -11.22 6.25
N MET A 79 2.58 -11.25 7.49
CA MET A 79 1.57 -10.30 7.95
C MET A 79 2.27 -9.11 8.59
N ILE A 80 1.87 -7.90 8.21
CA ILE A 80 2.32 -6.66 8.85
C ILE A 80 1.12 -5.99 9.48
N ALA A 81 1.20 -5.79 10.77
CA ALA A 81 0.18 -5.13 11.55
C ALA A 81 0.28 -3.60 11.39
N TRP A 82 -0.87 -2.95 11.29
CA TRP A 82 -0.99 -1.53 10.94
C TRP A 82 -0.49 -0.59 12.03
N GLU A 83 -0.52 -1.02 13.28
CA GLU A 83 0.01 -0.28 14.43
C GLU A 83 1.50 0.06 14.28
N ASN A 84 2.24 -0.68 13.46
CA ASN A 84 3.65 -0.37 13.18
C ASN A 84 3.78 0.98 12.45
N VAL A 85 2.81 1.33 11.60
CA VAL A 85 2.80 2.64 10.93
C VAL A 85 2.44 3.73 11.93
N THR A 86 1.40 3.55 12.75
CA THR A 86 1.00 4.56 13.74
C THR A 86 2.06 4.79 14.81
N GLY A 87 2.77 3.73 15.22
CA GLY A 87 3.92 3.82 16.12
C GLY A 87 5.09 4.62 15.53
N LEU A 88 5.39 4.44 14.24
CA LEU A 88 6.42 5.22 13.54
C LEU A 88 6.07 6.71 13.44
N LEU A 89 4.79 7.03 13.19
CA LEU A 89 4.30 8.41 13.11
C LEU A 89 4.47 9.17 14.43
N ASN A 90 4.17 8.51 15.55
CA ASN A 90 4.34 9.10 16.88
C ASN A 90 5.81 9.40 17.18
N ASN A 91 6.74 8.54 16.74
CA ASN A 91 8.17 8.74 16.94
C ASN A 91 8.75 9.85 16.07
N THR A 92 8.21 10.08 14.87
CA THR A 92 8.67 11.19 14.01
C THR A 92 8.22 12.57 14.47
N SER A 93 7.19 12.66 15.32
CA SER A 93 6.67 13.93 15.82
C SER A 93 7.56 14.58 16.89
N THR A 94 8.53 13.84 17.45
CA THR A 94 9.38 14.32 18.56
C THR A 94 10.74 14.88 18.13
N ILE A 95 11.06 14.90 16.82
CA ILE A 95 12.40 15.26 16.31
C ILE A 95 12.46 16.66 15.64
N ASN A 96 11.33 17.36 15.46
CA ASN A 96 11.29 18.59 14.64
C ASN A 96 11.05 19.92 15.39
N ASP A 97 11.36 20.02 16.68
CA ASP A 97 11.34 21.31 17.40
C ASP A 97 12.75 21.91 17.51
N SER A 98 13.21 22.56 16.45
CA SER A 98 14.23 23.64 16.49
C SER A 98 14.36 24.34 15.14
N ALA A 99 13.51 25.35 14.90
CA ALA A 99 13.92 26.71 14.47
C ALA A 99 12.75 27.52 13.85
N ALA A 100 12.54 28.71 14.40
CA ALA A 100 11.87 29.91 13.86
C ALA A 100 10.34 30.08 14.08
N THR A 101 10.06 30.64 15.25
CA THR A 101 8.93 31.44 15.75
C THR A 101 8.44 32.58 14.84
N ILE A 102 7.11 32.84 14.79
CA ILE A 102 6.36 34.09 15.18
C ILE A 102 4.95 34.16 14.49
N PRO A 103 3.91 34.75 15.12
CA PRO A 103 2.56 34.18 15.25
C PRO A 103 1.41 35.07 14.71
N VAL A 104 0.22 34.49 14.49
CA VAL A 104 -1.07 35.23 14.45
C VAL A 104 -2.25 34.37 14.95
N GLU A 105 -2.71 34.73 16.16
CA GLU A 105 -4.08 34.88 16.68
C GLU A 105 -5.15 33.77 16.63
N GLN A 106 -5.68 33.52 17.83
CA GLN A 106 -6.86 32.75 18.19
C GLN A 106 -8.15 33.52 17.89
N GLN A 107 -9.13 32.88 17.22
CA GLN A 107 -10.53 33.12 17.55
C GLN A 107 -11.44 31.94 17.18
N SER A 108 -12.03 31.36 18.21
CA SER A 108 -13.16 30.43 18.17
C SER A 108 -14.40 31.12 17.57
N THR A 109 -15.14 30.47 16.68
CA THR A 109 -16.61 30.62 16.61
C THR A 109 -17.26 29.45 15.87
N THR A 110 -18.16 28.80 16.60
CA THR A 110 -19.16 27.83 16.17
C THR A 110 -20.16 28.48 15.20
N THR A 111 -20.51 27.86 14.07
CA THR A 111 -21.81 28.07 13.42
C THR A 111 -22.27 26.82 12.66
N THR A 112 -23.29 26.18 13.24
CA THR A 112 -24.17 25.13 12.72
C THR A 112 -24.94 25.59 11.46
N THR A 113 -25.34 24.66 10.57
CA THR A 113 -26.72 24.46 10.00
C THR A 113 -26.76 23.95 8.53
N THR A 114 -27.08 22.65 8.39
CA THR A 114 -28.09 22.02 7.49
C THR A 114 -27.82 21.61 6.02
N ALA A 115 -28.11 20.32 5.76
CA ALA A 115 -28.47 19.61 4.52
C ALA A 115 -27.42 19.54 3.39
N THR A 116 -27.10 18.41 2.77
CA THR A 116 -28.02 17.55 2.00
C THR A 116 -27.30 16.25 1.58
N THR A 117 -28.00 15.12 1.65
CA THR A 117 -27.64 13.81 1.07
C THR A 117 -27.35 13.91 -0.43
N THR A 118 -26.15 13.57 -0.93
CA THR A 118 -25.95 13.14 -2.34
C THR A 118 -24.63 12.35 -2.55
N ALA A 119 -24.77 11.07 -2.88
CA ALA A 119 -23.95 10.20 -3.74
C ALA A 119 -22.39 10.12 -3.62
N ALA A 120 -21.92 8.89 -3.45
CA ALA A 120 -20.54 8.42 -3.50
C ALA A 120 -19.74 8.82 -4.77
N THR A 121 -18.46 9.19 -4.61
CA THR A 121 -17.32 8.78 -5.48
C THR A 121 -15.98 9.15 -4.81
N THR A 122 -15.36 8.17 -4.12
CA THR A 122 -13.91 7.93 -3.92
C THR A 122 -12.92 9.09 -4.15
N ASN A 123 -12.36 9.69 -3.08
CA ASN A 123 -11.10 10.46 -3.18
C ASN A 123 -10.25 10.44 -1.89
N SER A 124 -10.30 9.38 -1.09
CA SER A 124 -9.53 9.31 0.17
C SER A 124 -8.01 9.31 0.00
N PHE A 125 -7.46 8.96 -1.18
CA PHE A 125 -6.01 8.99 -1.44
C PHE A 125 -5.44 10.42 -1.42
N ILE A 126 -6.26 11.43 -1.76
CA ILE A 126 -5.83 12.84 -1.86
C ILE A 126 -5.72 13.50 -0.47
N ASP A 127 -6.58 13.07 0.47
CA ASP A 127 -6.68 13.61 1.83
C ASP A 127 -5.67 12.98 2.81
N ILE A 128 -4.89 11.98 2.37
CA ILE A 128 -3.88 11.34 3.21
C ILE A 128 -2.76 12.32 3.52
N ASN A 129 -2.39 12.45 4.79
CA ASN A 129 -1.31 13.32 5.25
C ASN A 129 0.07 12.82 4.77
N ASP A 130 0.97 13.72 4.36
CA ASP A 130 2.36 13.38 3.98
C ASP A 130 3.10 12.64 5.10
N VAL A 131 2.87 13.01 6.36
CA VAL A 131 3.50 12.37 7.51
C VAL A 131 3.18 10.88 7.54
N TYR A 132 1.91 10.55 7.30
CA TYR A 132 1.44 9.18 7.20
C TYR A 132 2.11 8.41 6.06
N VAL A 133 2.19 9.01 4.87
CA VAL A 133 2.81 8.36 3.69
C VAL A 133 4.29 8.09 3.96
N ARG A 134 4.98 8.97 4.69
CA ARG A 134 6.37 8.74 5.14
C ARG A 134 6.47 7.57 6.12
N GLY A 135 5.58 7.48 7.11
CA GLY A 135 5.56 6.35 8.05
C GLY A 135 5.34 5.02 7.33
N VAL A 136 4.47 5.01 6.31
CA VAL A 136 4.29 3.86 5.42
C VAL A 136 5.57 3.54 4.66
N ASN A 137 6.22 4.53 4.02
CA ASN A 137 7.48 4.30 3.30
C ASN A 137 8.55 3.71 4.24
N GLU A 138 8.74 4.26 5.44
CA GLU A 138 9.69 3.73 6.41
C GLU A 138 9.39 2.27 6.80
N LEU A 139 8.12 1.92 6.97
CA LEU A 139 7.74 0.52 7.18
C LEU A 139 8.12 -0.37 5.99
N ILE A 140 7.91 0.09 4.75
CA ILE A 140 8.31 -0.63 3.54
C ILE A 140 9.83 -0.82 3.52
N ARG A 141 10.59 0.23 3.81
CA ARG A 141 12.08 0.20 3.84
C ARG A 141 12.59 -0.87 4.79
N GLN A 142 12.06 -0.93 6.01
CA GLN A 142 12.43 -1.94 7.01
C GLN A 142 12.17 -3.39 6.55
N GLN A 143 11.26 -3.59 5.60
CA GLN A 143 10.92 -4.93 5.09
C GLN A 143 11.59 -5.27 3.76
N CYS A 144 12.23 -4.28 3.12
CA CYS A 144 12.75 -4.40 1.76
C CYS A 144 14.28 -4.57 1.68
N ASP A 145 14.95 -4.94 2.77
CA ASP A 145 16.38 -5.28 2.73
C ASP A 145 16.68 -6.34 1.66
N ASN A 146 17.78 -6.12 0.91
CA ASN A 146 18.27 -6.98 -0.18
C ASN A 146 17.22 -7.28 -1.27
N THR A 147 16.32 -6.34 -1.54
CA THR A 147 15.26 -6.47 -2.55
C THR A 147 15.70 -5.94 -3.92
N SER A 148 15.42 -6.72 -4.96
CA SER A 148 15.75 -6.42 -6.36
C SER A 148 14.68 -5.57 -7.05
N CYS A 149 13.41 -5.78 -6.70
CA CYS A 149 12.28 -4.95 -7.16
C CYS A 149 11.09 -5.11 -6.20
N LEU A 150 10.34 -4.02 -6.05
CA LEU A 150 9.15 -3.91 -5.22
C LEU A 150 7.91 -3.69 -6.11
N TYR A 151 6.87 -4.48 -5.88
CA TYR A 151 5.56 -4.26 -6.50
C TYR A 151 4.62 -3.58 -5.50
N LEU A 152 4.11 -2.40 -5.87
CA LEU A 152 3.17 -1.62 -5.08
C LEU A 152 1.87 -1.38 -5.86
N TYR A 153 0.77 -1.25 -5.12
CA TYR A 153 -0.51 -0.87 -5.69
C TYR A 153 -0.45 0.56 -6.23
N LEU A 154 -0.91 0.76 -7.47
CA LEU A 154 -1.13 2.08 -8.05
C LEU A 154 -2.61 2.46 -7.89
N PRO A 155 -2.92 3.41 -6.99
CA PRO A 155 -4.28 3.90 -6.84
C PRO A 155 -4.75 4.62 -8.09
N ARG A 156 -6.06 4.53 -8.37
CA ARG A 156 -6.65 5.16 -9.55
C ARG A 156 -6.44 6.68 -9.49
N PRO A 157 -5.92 7.32 -10.56
CA PRO A 157 -5.73 8.76 -10.56
C PRO A 157 -7.06 9.50 -10.41
N PRO A 158 -7.07 10.67 -9.76
CA PRO A 158 -8.27 11.49 -9.63
C PRO A 158 -8.76 11.95 -11.01
N LYS A 159 -10.09 12.07 -11.18
CA LYS A 159 -10.68 12.61 -12.41
C LYS A 159 -10.37 14.10 -12.60
N ASP A 160 -10.24 14.82 -11.49
CA ASP A 160 -9.87 16.24 -11.50
C ASP A 160 -8.35 16.39 -11.69
N ARG A 161 -7.97 17.08 -12.78
CA ARG A 161 -6.58 17.36 -13.13
C ARG A 161 -5.90 18.31 -12.15
N ASN A 162 -6.65 19.13 -11.42
CA ASN A 162 -6.08 20.02 -10.40
C ASN A 162 -5.47 19.23 -9.23
N LEU A 163 -5.90 17.98 -9.04
CA LEU A 163 -5.39 17.09 -8.00
C LEU A 163 -4.18 16.25 -8.48
N SER A 164 -3.79 16.32 -9.75
CA SER A 164 -2.63 15.58 -10.27
C SER A 164 -1.32 15.89 -9.55
N PRO A 165 -1.00 17.15 -9.19
CA PRO A 165 0.21 17.45 -8.41
C PRO A 165 0.21 16.79 -7.03
N ARG A 166 -0.96 16.76 -6.36
CA ARG A 166 -1.12 16.09 -5.06
C ARG A 166 -0.92 14.58 -5.20
N TYR A 167 -1.53 13.99 -6.23
CA TYR A 167 -1.41 12.57 -6.52
C TYR A 167 0.06 12.16 -6.77
N MET A 168 0.77 12.90 -7.61
CA MET A 168 2.19 12.63 -7.90
C MET A 168 3.07 12.79 -6.66
N ARG A 169 2.81 13.80 -5.82
CA ARG A 169 3.55 14.01 -4.57
C ARG A 169 3.41 12.82 -3.61
N VAL A 170 2.22 12.23 -3.49
CA VAL A 170 2.02 11.06 -2.62
C VAL A 170 2.78 9.86 -3.15
N LEU A 171 2.76 9.60 -4.46
CA LEU A 171 3.53 8.52 -5.08
C LEU A 171 5.05 8.72 -4.92
N ASP A 172 5.52 9.96 -5.04
CA ASP A 172 6.92 10.33 -4.84
C ASP A 172 7.37 10.05 -3.40
N ILE A 173 6.63 10.56 -2.41
CA ILE A 173 6.92 10.30 -0.98
C ILE A 173 6.89 8.81 -0.67
N LEU A 174 5.94 8.07 -1.23
CA LEU A 174 5.79 6.63 -0.99
C LEU A 174 6.94 5.82 -1.61
N SER A 175 7.51 6.26 -2.73
CA SER A 175 8.56 5.54 -3.47
C SER A 175 9.99 6.01 -3.18
N ASN A 176 10.14 7.08 -2.41
CA ASN A 176 11.44 7.66 -2.09
C ASN A 176 12.35 6.67 -1.34
N ASP A 177 13.63 6.60 -1.72
CA ASP A 177 14.65 5.73 -1.11
C ASP A 177 14.29 4.23 -1.04
N LEU A 178 13.44 3.76 -1.95
CA LEU A 178 13.12 2.34 -2.12
C LEU A 178 13.94 1.69 -3.26
N PRO A 179 14.10 0.35 -3.23
CA PRO A 179 14.53 -0.41 -4.40
C PRO A 179 13.63 -0.13 -5.61
N PRO A 180 13.99 -0.54 -6.83
CA PRO A 180 13.17 -0.30 -8.02
C PRO A 180 11.69 -0.65 -7.81
N VAL A 181 10.82 0.36 -7.85
CA VAL A 181 9.39 0.23 -7.58
C VAL A 181 8.61 0.11 -8.88
N MET A 182 7.75 -0.90 -8.97
CA MET A 182 6.74 -1.02 -10.00
C MET A 182 5.36 -0.78 -9.39
N PHE A 183 4.77 0.36 -9.74
CA PHE A 183 3.39 0.67 -9.41
C PHE A 183 2.44 -0.03 -10.38
N VAL A 184 1.50 -0.82 -9.88
CA VAL A 184 0.63 -1.69 -10.68
C VAL A 184 -0.84 -1.38 -10.43
N HIS A 185 -1.62 -1.24 -11.50
CA HIS A 185 -3.08 -1.13 -11.48
C HIS A 185 -3.70 -2.17 -12.40
N GLY A 186 -4.61 -2.99 -11.88
CA GLY A 186 -5.39 -3.93 -12.69
C GLY A 186 -6.61 -3.25 -13.30
N VAL A 187 -6.73 -3.23 -14.63
CA VAL A 187 -7.82 -2.52 -15.33
C VAL A 187 -9.05 -3.41 -15.53
N SER A 188 -8.85 -4.69 -15.82
CA SER A 188 -9.90 -5.67 -16.08
C SER A 188 -9.51 -7.00 -15.44
N SER A 189 -10.49 -7.77 -14.93
CA SER A 189 -10.24 -9.11 -14.41
C SER A 189 -9.52 -9.92 -15.48
N VAL A 190 -8.33 -10.40 -15.17
CA VAL A 190 -7.67 -11.37 -16.03
C VAL A 190 -8.45 -12.68 -15.86
N THR A 191 -9.28 -13.01 -16.84
CA THR A 191 -9.88 -14.35 -16.97
C THR A 191 -8.74 -15.34 -17.19
N CYS A 192 -8.16 -15.85 -16.10
CA CYS A 192 -7.49 -17.13 -16.17
C CYS A 192 -8.61 -18.15 -16.36
N THR A 193 -8.72 -18.75 -17.53
CA THR A 193 -9.76 -19.73 -17.87
C THR A 193 -9.62 -21.07 -17.11
N GLN A 194 -8.88 -21.10 -15.99
CA GLN A 194 -8.57 -22.31 -15.21
C GLN A 194 -8.35 -22.02 -13.70
N LEU A 195 -9.23 -21.22 -13.09
CA LEU A 195 -9.41 -21.21 -11.62
C LEU A 195 -10.82 -21.72 -11.30
#